data_AF-A0A971TVU0-F1
#
_entry.id   AF-A0A971TVU0-F1
#
_cell.length_a   1.000
_cell.length_b   1.000
_cell.length_c   1.000
_cell.angle_alpha   90.00
_cell.angle_beta   90.00
_cell.angle_gamma   90.00
#
_symmetry.space_group_name_H-M   'P 1'
#
loop_
_entity.id
_entity.type
_entity.pdbx_description
1 polymer ?
#
loop_
_entity_poly.entity_id
_entity_poly.type
_entity_poly.pdbx_seq_one_letter_code
_entity_poly.pdbx_strand_id
1 'polypeptide(L)'
;MPPGVVQPRDSKALFFAGLFLLCCLPFAGPAFSADETARKLREAETHFSRGEYLEALADYQDVLEQPGAGDHRAKALMMSAAIHSAFLKDPETALALYGQVRERCRGSVYEADAIFESARVEYERERYREASRLFGLYLAKFPFGSRRDVAAFMRDASDHPPGEADRKAREQAARRERGNAIRVLVLENAGEIRVASSSRIEVRNPSGGGVLSTIAPRQETRLRFDGGLLFIGGQPYPLAECLLSAGKGGMLRVNGTLYRGTWRIAASGQGRLAAHNLVDLEEYLYGVVPKEMPPAWPDEALKAQAVVSRTFARYQKEANAARDYDICATTSSQVYGGVPAETDRTRRAVDATRGRFLAHGGRPALTYFHANSGGVTEDARHVWRVAIPYLLSIPDEPSARAPGSSWTAFLTYAQIRDALNRNGFKVGEIRGVELSSVSPSGRVTKVRIDHSSGTTILSGNQFRTSTDPALIKSTLFTAGSIGPGIRFEGRGSGHGVGLSQWGARMMAEGGSPYREILLHYYKGLDLN
;
A
#
# COMPACT_ATOMS: atom_id res chain seq x y z
N MET A 1 20.99 29.76 -81.24
CA MET A 1 21.50 31.11 -80.93
C MET A 1 21.17 31.44 -79.48
N PRO A 2 22.05 32.16 -78.76
CA PRO A 2 22.02 32.39 -77.32
C PRO A 2 21.19 33.66 -77.00
N PRO A 3 21.45 34.40 -75.91
CA PRO A 3 21.15 34.21 -74.48
C PRO A 3 20.21 35.35 -73.99
N GLY A 4 20.04 35.58 -72.67
CA GLY A 4 19.53 36.89 -72.25
C GLY A 4 19.09 37.05 -70.80
N VAL A 5 20.06 37.30 -69.92
CA VAL A 5 19.87 37.89 -68.58
C VAL A 5 19.40 39.34 -68.71
N VAL A 6 18.33 39.74 -68.00
CA VAL A 6 18.10 41.13 -67.55
C VAL A 6 17.29 41.13 -66.24
N GLN A 7 17.95 41.49 -65.13
CA GLN A 7 17.35 42.16 -63.96
C GLN A 7 17.30 43.69 -64.23
N PRO A 8 16.80 44.54 -63.32
CA PRO A 8 15.58 44.52 -62.49
C PRO A 8 14.81 45.85 -62.68
N ARG A 9 13.59 46.00 -62.13
CA ARG A 9 13.13 47.27 -61.54
C ARG A 9 11.76 47.16 -60.88
N ASP A 10 11.75 47.76 -59.70
CA ASP A 10 10.64 47.98 -58.78
C ASP A 10 9.33 48.41 -59.44
N SER A 11 8.24 47.88 -58.91
CA SER A 11 6.89 48.43 -59.09
C SER A 11 6.13 48.34 -57.77
N LYS A 12 5.88 49.51 -57.19
CA LYS A 12 4.59 50.01 -56.68
C LYS A 12 3.85 49.08 -55.69
N ALA A 13 3.81 49.47 -54.41
CA ALA A 13 2.74 50.29 -53.81
C ALA A 13 1.39 49.56 -53.68
N LEU A 14 0.94 49.37 -52.43
CA LEU A 14 -0.37 49.79 -51.89
C LEU A 14 -0.74 48.99 -50.63
N PHE A 15 -0.98 49.75 -49.54
CA PHE A 15 -2.05 49.59 -48.54
C PHE A 15 -2.44 48.18 -48.06
N PHE A 16 -2.28 47.93 -46.76
CA PHE A 16 -3.41 47.60 -45.86
C PHE A 16 -3.02 47.86 -44.39
N ALA A 17 -3.82 48.68 -43.71
CA ALA A 17 -3.85 48.79 -42.26
C ALA A 17 -4.64 47.60 -41.69
N GLY A 18 -4.19 47.03 -40.57
CA GLY A 18 -5.03 46.12 -39.80
C GLY A 18 -4.30 45.14 -38.88
N LEU A 19 -4.26 45.51 -37.60
CA LEU A 19 -4.45 44.64 -36.43
C LEU A 19 -3.29 43.74 -35.93
N PHE A 20 -2.90 44.04 -34.70
CA PHE A 20 -2.25 43.20 -33.69
C PHE A 20 -2.66 41.72 -33.72
N LEU A 21 -1.69 40.80 -33.74
CA LEU A 21 -1.57 39.61 -32.86
C LEU A 21 -0.51 38.64 -33.43
N LEU A 22 0.62 38.45 -32.74
CA LEU A 22 1.54 37.28 -32.76
C LEU A 22 2.81 37.77 -32.02
N CYS A 23 3.27 37.22 -30.90
CA CYS A 23 3.45 35.81 -30.57
C CYS A 23 3.23 35.58 -29.07
N CYS A 24 2.15 34.91 -28.70
CA CYS A 24 2.16 34.02 -27.53
C CYS A 24 2.31 32.62 -28.10
N LEU A 25 3.55 32.13 -28.17
CA LEU A 25 3.75 30.69 -28.29
C LEU A 25 3.18 30.07 -27.01
N PRO A 26 2.22 29.13 -27.08
CA PRO A 26 1.95 28.34 -25.91
C PRO A 26 3.24 27.57 -25.60
N PHE A 27 3.74 27.71 -24.37
CA PHE A 27 4.66 26.73 -23.81
C PHE A 27 3.96 25.37 -23.92
N ALA A 28 4.30 24.60 -24.95
CA ALA A 28 3.96 23.20 -25.02
C ALA A 28 4.76 22.53 -23.90
N GLY A 29 4.09 22.30 -22.76
CA GLY A 29 4.58 21.34 -21.77
C GLY A 29 4.88 20.01 -22.46
N PRO A 30 5.79 19.19 -21.91
CA PRO A 30 6.18 17.93 -22.56
C PRO A 30 4.93 17.11 -22.89
N ALA A 31 4.81 16.71 -24.16
CA ALA A 31 3.75 15.83 -24.61
C ALA A 31 3.95 14.46 -23.95
N PHE A 32 3.21 14.21 -22.86
CA PHE A 32 3.20 12.92 -22.19
C PHE A 32 2.62 11.86 -23.14
N SER A 33 3.39 10.82 -23.44
CA SER A 33 2.97 9.75 -24.35
C SER A 33 1.97 8.81 -23.68
N ALA A 34 1.05 8.21 -24.45
CA ALA A 34 0.09 7.21 -23.96
C ALA A 34 0.76 6.01 -23.23
N ASP A 35 2.03 5.73 -23.55
CA ASP A 35 2.84 4.68 -22.91
C ASP A 35 3.19 5.01 -21.44
N GLU A 36 3.35 6.28 -21.10
CA GLU A 36 3.69 6.70 -19.73
C GLU A 36 2.48 6.58 -18.79
N THR A 37 1.30 7.01 -19.24
CA THR A 37 0.04 6.85 -18.48
C THR A 37 -0.25 5.37 -18.19
N ALA A 38 -0.05 4.51 -19.19
CA ALA A 38 -0.23 3.07 -19.02
C ALA A 38 0.81 2.46 -18.06
N ARG A 39 2.06 2.94 -18.09
CA ARG A 39 3.11 2.52 -17.14
C ARG A 39 2.72 2.87 -15.70
N LYS A 40 2.35 4.14 -15.44
CA LYS A 40 1.94 4.60 -14.10
C LYS A 40 0.74 3.83 -13.57
N LEU A 41 -0.21 3.50 -14.45
CA LEU A 41 -1.35 2.68 -14.06
C LEU A 41 -0.96 1.26 -13.64
N ARG A 42 -0.03 0.61 -14.36
CA ARG A 42 0.50 -0.71 -13.97
C ARG A 42 1.26 -0.67 -12.64
N GLU A 43 1.96 0.43 -12.38
CA GLU A 43 2.65 0.67 -11.10
C GLU A 43 1.64 0.77 -9.94
N ALA A 44 0.59 1.58 -10.11
CA ALA A 44 -0.50 1.70 -9.15
C ALA A 44 -1.20 0.35 -8.89
N GLU A 45 -1.45 -0.44 -9.93
CA GLU A 45 -2.04 -1.78 -9.82
C GLU A 45 -1.13 -2.77 -9.11
N THR A 46 0.19 -2.64 -9.30
CA THR A 46 1.18 -3.44 -8.59
C THR A 46 1.11 -3.15 -7.09
N HIS A 47 1.15 -1.87 -6.69
CA HIS A 47 0.99 -1.48 -5.28
C HIS A 47 -0.36 -1.95 -4.71
N PHE A 48 -1.46 -1.76 -5.44
CA PHE A 48 -2.79 -2.23 -5.02
C PHE A 48 -2.82 -3.75 -4.81
N SER A 49 -2.25 -4.52 -5.74
CA SER A 49 -2.20 -5.98 -5.65
C SER A 49 -1.32 -6.47 -4.48
N ARG A 50 -0.38 -5.66 -4.00
CA ARG A 50 0.44 -5.94 -2.81
C ARG A 50 -0.18 -5.47 -1.50
N GLY A 51 -1.30 -4.74 -1.56
CA GLY A 51 -1.93 -4.13 -0.39
C GLY A 51 -1.28 -2.83 0.07
N GLU A 52 -0.42 -2.24 -0.76
CA GLU A 52 0.24 -0.93 -0.57
C GLU A 52 -0.72 0.18 -1.04
N TYR A 53 -1.86 0.30 -0.34
CA TYR A 53 -2.99 1.07 -0.83
C TYR A 53 -2.75 2.59 -0.87
N LEU A 54 -1.92 3.12 0.03
CA LEU A 54 -1.62 4.56 0.05
C LEU A 54 -0.63 4.93 -1.05
N GLU A 55 0.33 4.05 -1.35
CA GLU A 55 1.22 4.14 -2.50
C GLU A 55 0.41 4.08 -3.80
N ALA A 56 -0.50 3.12 -3.91
CA ALA A 56 -1.39 3.00 -5.07
C ALA A 56 -2.24 4.27 -5.30
N LEU A 57 -2.77 4.89 -4.22
CA LEU A 57 -3.49 6.16 -4.33
C LEU A 57 -2.62 7.29 -4.88
N ALA A 58 -1.38 7.41 -4.42
CA ALA A 58 -0.46 8.42 -4.93
C ALA A 58 -0.21 8.23 -6.44
N ASP A 59 0.03 6.99 -6.88
CA ASP A 59 0.26 6.68 -8.29
C ASP A 59 -1.00 6.86 -9.16
N TYR A 60 -2.19 6.50 -8.64
CA TYR A 60 -3.44 6.78 -9.35
C TYR A 60 -3.63 8.28 -9.53
N GLN A 61 -3.28 9.11 -8.54
CA GLN A 61 -3.34 10.57 -8.71
C GLN A 61 -2.36 11.06 -9.78
N ASP A 62 -1.16 10.47 -9.90
CA ASP A 62 -0.22 10.78 -10.99
C ASP A 62 -0.79 10.44 -12.38
N VAL A 63 -1.61 9.38 -12.48
CA VAL A 63 -2.39 9.04 -13.70
C VAL A 63 -3.47 10.08 -13.97
N LEU A 64 -4.18 10.54 -12.94
CA LEU A 64 -5.27 11.53 -13.07
C LEU A 64 -4.78 12.94 -13.45
N GLU A 65 -3.51 13.24 -13.20
CA GLU A 65 -2.86 14.48 -13.64
C GLU A 65 -2.43 14.45 -15.12
N GLN A 66 -2.42 13.28 -15.77
CA GLN A 66 -2.08 13.17 -17.19
C GLN A 66 -3.23 13.60 -18.11
N PRO A 67 -2.95 14.39 -19.18
CA PRO A 67 -3.95 14.72 -20.18
C PRO A 67 -4.36 13.49 -21.02
N GLY A 68 -5.61 13.46 -21.50
CA GLY A 68 -6.07 12.45 -22.48
C GLY A 68 -6.28 11.02 -21.96
N ALA A 69 -6.34 10.81 -20.64
CA ALA A 69 -6.30 9.49 -20.03
C ALA A 69 -7.56 8.59 -20.18
N GLY A 70 -8.60 8.95 -20.94
CA GLY A 70 -9.74 8.08 -21.33
C GLY A 70 -10.18 7.03 -20.28
N ASP A 71 -10.16 5.75 -20.65
CA ASP A 71 -10.47 4.61 -19.76
C ASP A 71 -9.44 4.38 -18.66
N HIS A 72 -8.17 4.77 -18.85
CA HIS A 72 -7.16 4.73 -17.78
C HIS A 72 -7.54 5.68 -16.63
N ARG A 73 -8.10 6.86 -16.95
CA ARG A 73 -8.63 7.81 -15.98
C ARG A 73 -9.81 7.21 -15.23
N ALA A 74 -10.75 6.61 -15.96
CA ALA A 74 -11.90 5.95 -15.37
C ALA A 74 -11.48 4.84 -14.41
N LYS A 75 -10.51 4.01 -14.81
CA LYS A 75 -9.92 2.98 -13.93
C LYS A 75 -9.25 3.58 -12.69
N ALA A 76 -8.41 4.60 -12.86
CA ALA A 76 -7.74 5.24 -11.73
C ALA A 76 -8.71 5.86 -10.73
N LEU A 77 -9.80 6.50 -11.21
CA LEU A 77 -10.89 6.99 -10.36
C LEU A 77 -11.62 5.84 -9.64
N MET A 78 -11.98 4.77 -10.36
CA MET A 78 -12.64 3.59 -9.79
C MET A 78 -11.82 2.96 -8.67
N MET A 79 -10.53 2.73 -8.92
CA MET A 79 -9.64 2.11 -7.96
C MET A 79 -9.37 3.03 -6.77
N SER A 80 -9.18 4.33 -7.00
CA SER A 80 -9.08 5.31 -5.91
C SER A 80 -10.34 5.32 -5.04
N ALA A 81 -11.52 5.31 -5.65
CA ALA A 81 -12.80 5.26 -4.93
C ALA A 81 -12.94 3.96 -4.11
N ALA A 82 -12.52 2.83 -4.67
CA ALA A 82 -12.51 1.55 -3.96
C ALA A 82 -11.57 1.58 -2.75
N ILE A 83 -10.39 2.20 -2.86
CA ILE A 83 -9.47 2.38 -1.71
C ILE A 83 -10.10 3.30 -0.66
N HIS A 84 -10.70 4.43 -1.05
CA HIS A 84 -11.37 5.32 -0.11
C HIS A 84 -12.51 4.60 0.64
N SER A 85 -13.36 3.86 -0.06
CA SER A 85 -14.47 3.12 0.55
C SER A 85 -13.99 1.95 1.42
N ALA A 86 -13.18 1.05 0.86
CA ALA A 86 -12.87 -0.22 1.49
C ALA A 86 -11.69 -0.15 2.45
N PHE A 87 -10.66 0.63 2.13
CA PHE A 87 -9.46 0.77 2.96
C PHE A 87 -9.62 1.92 3.96
N LEU A 88 -9.75 3.16 3.48
CA LEU A 88 -9.75 4.37 4.33
C LEU A 88 -11.04 4.59 5.11
N LYS A 89 -12.11 3.85 4.79
CA LYS A 89 -13.46 4.01 5.36
C LYS A 89 -14.00 5.44 5.20
N ASP A 90 -13.72 6.04 4.04
CA ASP A 90 -14.12 7.38 3.62
C ASP A 90 -15.13 7.31 2.45
N PRO A 91 -16.41 7.04 2.75
CA PRO A 91 -17.41 6.85 1.71
C PRO A 91 -17.75 8.13 0.95
N GLU A 92 -17.61 9.31 1.55
CA GLU A 92 -17.94 10.57 0.88
C GLU A 92 -16.97 10.84 -0.28
N THR A 93 -15.67 10.70 -0.04
CA THR A 93 -14.68 10.82 -1.13
C THR A 93 -14.85 9.72 -2.16
N ALA A 94 -15.16 8.48 -1.74
CA ALA A 94 -15.43 7.39 -2.68
C ALA A 94 -16.60 7.71 -3.62
N LEU A 95 -17.73 8.19 -3.09
CA LEU A 95 -18.90 8.60 -3.88
C LEU A 95 -18.59 9.76 -4.82
N ALA A 96 -17.80 10.74 -4.37
CA ALA A 96 -17.35 11.84 -5.23
C ALA A 96 -16.49 11.34 -6.40
N LEU A 97 -15.59 10.39 -6.16
CA LEU A 97 -14.74 9.79 -7.19
C LEU A 97 -15.54 8.93 -8.18
N TYR A 98 -16.48 8.10 -7.71
CA TYR A 98 -17.41 7.38 -8.59
C TYR A 98 -18.27 8.35 -9.40
N GLY A 99 -18.69 9.47 -8.79
CA GLY A 99 -19.35 10.59 -9.48
C GLY A 99 -18.55 11.11 -10.66
N GLN A 100 -17.25 11.35 -10.47
CA GLN A 100 -16.36 11.81 -11.53
C GLN A 100 -16.25 10.81 -12.70
N VAL A 101 -16.31 9.50 -12.46
CA VAL A 101 -16.35 8.50 -13.55
C VAL A 101 -17.61 8.71 -14.40
N ARG A 102 -18.77 8.88 -13.76
CA ARG A 102 -20.06 9.07 -14.45
C ARG A 102 -20.17 10.41 -15.18
N GLU A 103 -19.49 11.44 -14.69
CA GLU A 103 -19.57 12.79 -15.25
C GLU A 103 -18.52 13.03 -16.33
N ARG A 104 -17.27 12.63 -16.07
CA ARG A 104 -16.10 12.98 -16.90
C ARG A 104 -15.63 11.84 -17.80
N CYS A 105 -16.09 10.61 -17.56
CA CYS A 105 -15.72 9.41 -18.32
C CYS A 105 -16.96 8.65 -18.84
N ARG A 106 -17.96 9.39 -19.33
CA ARG A 106 -19.20 8.80 -19.91
C ARG A 106 -18.88 7.86 -21.07
N GLY A 107 -19.54 6.70 -21.10
CA GLY A 107 -19.28 5.68 -22.11
C GLY A 107 -18.03 4.84 -21.87
N SER A 108 -17.27 5.11 -20.80
CA SER A 108 -16.18 4.20 -20.39
C SER A 108 -16.73 2.84 -19.98
N VAL A 109 -15.89 1.80 -20.13
CA VAL A 109 -16.23 0.43 -19.68
C VAL A 109 -16.50 0.35 -18.17
N TYR A 110 -16.08 1.36 -17.41
CA TYR A 110 -16.23 1.46 -15.95
C TYR A 110 -17.50 2.18 -15.50
N GLU A 111 -18.28 2.76 -16.41
CA GLU A 111 -19.46 3.55 -16.04
C GLU A 111 -20.51 2.71 -15.29
N ALA A 112 -20.74 1.47 -15.73
CA ALA A 112 -21.65 0.54 -15.08
C ALA A 112 -21.19 0.22 -13.64
N ASP A 113 -19.91 -0.10 -13.46
CA ASP A 113 -19.33 -0.40 -12.15
C ASP A 113 -19.38 0.83 -11.22
N ALA A 114 -19.13 2.04 -11.74
CA ALA A 114 -19.21 3.26 -10.93
C ALA A 114 -20.61 3.49 -10.34
N ILE A 115 -21.68 3.23 -11.12
CA ILE A 115 -23.06 3.34 -10.63
C ILE A 115 -23.35 2.26 -9.60
N PHE A 116 -22.97 1.01 -9.89
CA PHE A 116 -23.20 -0.13 -9.00
C PHE A 116 -22.49 0.05 -7.66
N GLU A 117 -21.21 0.43 -7.67
CA GLU A 117 -20.43 0.65 -6.45
C GLU A 117 -20.93 1.87 -5.67
N SER A 118 -21.38 2.95 -6.35
CA SER A 118 -22.03 4.06 -5.66
C SER A 118 -23.28 3.60 -4.90
N ALA A 119 -24.12 2.78 -5.54
CA ALA A 119 -25.33 2.24 -4.92
C ALA A 119 -25.01 1.35 -3.71
N ARG A 120 -23.98 0.49 -3.83
CA ARG A 120 -23.49 -0.35 -2.72
C ARG A 120 -23.00 0.49 -1.55
N VAL A 121 -22.22 1.55 -1.81
CA VAL A 121 -21.73 2.45 -0.75
C VAL A 121 -22.90 3.14 -0.07
N GLU A 122 -23.90 3.65 -0.79
CA GLU A 122 -25.09 4.26 -0.17
C GLU A 122 -25.92 3.26 0.64
N TYR A 123 -26.01 2.00 0.18
CA TYR A 123 -26.66 0.92 0.93
C TYR A 123 -25.94 0.63 2.25
N GLU A 124 -24.61 0.53 2.23
CA GLU A 124 -23.77 0.30 3.42
C GLU A 124 -23.86 1.44 4.44
N ARG A 125 -24.17 2.65 3.96
CA ARG A 125 -24.42 3.83 4.80
C ARG A 125 -25.87 3.98 5.24
N GLU A 126 -26.70 2.98 4.95
CA GLU A 126 -28.13 2.96 5.25
C GLU A 126 -28.93 4.09 4.57
N ARG A 127 -28.39 4.68 3.51
CA ARG A 127 -29.07 5.67 2.66
C ARG A 127 -29.87 4.96 1.58
N TYR A 128 -30.80 4.09 2.02
CA TYR A 128 -31.48 3.12 1.17
C TYR A 128 -32.28 3.73 0.00
N ARG A 129 -32.89 4.90 0.19
CA ARG A 129 -33.58 5.61 -0.91
C ARG A 129 -32.62 5.93 -2.05
N GLU A 130 -31.42 6.39 -1.73
CA GLU A 130 -30.41 6.74 -2.72
C GLU A 130 -29.79 5.48 -3.34
N ALA A 131 -29.55 4.44 -2.54
CA ALA A 131 -29.14 3.14 -3.03
C ALA A 131 -30.13 2.54 -4.04
N SER A 132 -31.43 2.52 -3.70
CA SER A 132 -32.51 2.04 -4.59
C SER A 132 -32.55 2.85 -5.89
N ARG A 133 -32.45 4.18 -5.81
CA ARG A 133 -32.38 5.07 -6.98
C ARG A 133 -31.21 4.71 -7.90
N LEU A 134 -30.02 4.48 -7.33
CA LEU A 134 -28.82 4.16 -8.09
C LEU A 134 -28.83 2.73 -8.68
N PHE A 135 -29.32 1.72 -7.94
CA PHE A 135 -29.53 0.39 -8.50
C PHE A 135 -30.60 0.40 -9.61
N GLY A 136 -31.67 1.18 -9.45
CA GLY A 136 -32.67 1.42 -10.50
C GLY A 136 -32.04 2.04 -11.75
N LEU A 137 -31.18 3.05 -11.58
CA LEU A 137 -30.42 3.66 -12.67
C LEU A 137 -29.51 2.63 -13.38
N TYR A 138 -28.82 1.77 -12.62
CA TYR A 138 -27.99 0.70 -13.19
C TYR A 138 -28.83 -0.24 -14.07
N LEU A 139 -29.96 -0.73 -13.55
CA LEU A 139 -30.83 -1.67 -14.26
C LEU A 139 -31.45 -1.06 -15.52
N ALA A 140 -31.81 0.23 -15.47
CA ALA A 140 -32.37 0.94 -16.63
C ALA A 140 -31.32 1.16 -17.73
N LYS A 141 -30.08 1.51 -17.35
CA LYS A 141 -29.01 1.83 -18.30
C LYS A 141 -28.27 0.59 -18.83
N PHE A 142 -28.16 -0.46 -18.01
CA PHE A 142 -27.43 -1.69 -18.31
C PHE A 142 -28.31 -2.93 -18.09
N PRO A 143 -29.41 -3.09 -18.87
CA PRO A 143 -30.38 -4.18 -18.68
C PRO A 143 -29.80 -5.59 -18.88
N PHE A 144 -28.66 -5.70 -19.55
CA PHE A 144 -27.91 -6.94 -19.78
C PHE A 144 -26.53 -6.94 -19.11
N GLY A 145 -26.31 -6.07 -18.12
CA GLY A 145 -25.04 -5.97 -17.40
C GLY A 145 -24.74 -7.22 -16.57
N SER A 146 -23.46 -7.52 -16.36
CA SER A 146 -23.00 -8.70 -15.61
C SER A 146 -23.47 -8.76 -14.16
N ARG A 147 -23.88 -7.62 -13.58
CA ARG A 147 -24.38 -7.53 -12.20
C ARG A 147 -25.88 -7.23 -12.12
N ARG A 148 -26.64 -7.42 -13.20
CA ARG A 148 -28.08 -7.12 -13.25
C ARG A 148 -28.85 -7.79 -12.11
N ASP A 149 -28.69 -9.10 -11.92
CA ASP A 149 -29.48 -9.83 -10.93
C ASP A 149 -29.14 -9.41 -9.50
N VAL A 150 -27.85 -9.15 -9.24
CA VAL A 150 -27.38 -8.60 -7.96
C VAL A 150 -27.95 -7.20 -7.75
N ALA A 151 -27.97 -6.34 -8.77
CA ALA A 151 -28.54 -5.00 -8.69
C ALA A 151 -30.06 -5.03 -8.44
N ALA A 152 -30.78 -5.96 -9.05
CA ALA A 152 -32.22 -6.15 -8.82
C ALA A 152 -32.51 -6.59 -7.37
N PHE A 153 -31.76 -7.58 -6.89
CA PHE A 153 -31.84 -8.01 -5.50
C PHE A 153 -31.51 -6.88 -4.51
N MET A 154 -30.40 -6.16 -4.75
CA MET A 154 -29.97 -5.08 -3.86
C MET A 154 -30.92 -3.88 -3.90
N ARG A 155 -31.58 -3.61 -5.04
CA ARG A 155 -32.65 -2.62 -5.12
C ARG A 155 -33.83 -3.02 -4.25
N ASP A 156 -34.32 -4.25 -4.37
CA ASP A 156 -35.41 -4.75 -3.52
C ASP A 156 -35.04 -4.71 -2.03
N ALA A 157 -33.82 -5.12 -1.68
CA ALA A 157 -33.30 -4.99 -0.32
C ALA A 157 -33.17 -3.54 0.15
N SER A 158 -33.01 -2.58 -0.77
CA SER A 158 -33.01 -1.14 -0.45
C SER A 158 -34.44 -0.61 -0.27
N ASP A 159 -35.40 -1.11 -1.04
CA ASP A 159 -36.82 -0.78 -0.90
C ASP A 159 -37.43 -1.40 0.38
N HIS A 160 -36.86 -2.53 0.82
CA HIS A 160 -37.26 -3.30 2.00
C HIS A 160 -36.06 -3.55 2.94
N PRO A 161 -35.51 -2.51 3.59
CA PRO A 161 -34.29 -2.64 4.37
C PRO A 161 -34.47 -3.51 5.61
N PRO A 162 -33.42 -4.26 6.02
CA PRO A 162 -33.47 -5.09 7.22
C PRO A 162 -33.60 -4.23 8.49
N GLY A 163 -34.33 -4.75 9.50
CA GLY A 163 -34.49 -4.07 10.80
C GLY A 163 -33.17 -3.86 11.54
N GLU A 164 -33.11 -2.83 12.39
CA GLU A 164 -31.88 -2.45 13.11
C GLU A 164 -31.31 -3.59 13.97
N ALA A 165 -32.18 -4.36 14.63
CA ALA A 165 -31.79 -5.50 15.45
C ALA A 165 -31.10 -6.61 14.63
N ASP A 166 -31.64 -6.94 13.46
CA ASP A 166 -31.07 -7.96 12.56
C ASP A 166 -29.70 -7.53 12.02
N ARG A 167 -29.55 -6.24 11.72
CA ARG A 167 -28.26 -5.68 11.28
C ARG A 167 -27.20 -5.78 12.38
N LYS A 168 -27.52 -5.36 13.61
CA LYS A 168 -26.61 -5.47 14.76
C LYS A 168 -26.26 -6.93 15.07
N ALA A 169 -27.23 -7.84 14.97
CA ALA A 169 -27.00 -9.27 15.17
C ALA A 169 -26.05 -9.85 14.11
N ARG A 170 -26.23 -9.50 12.82
CA ARG A 170 -25.33 -9.91 11.73
C ARG A 170 -23.92 -9.34 11.90
N GLU A 171 -23.80 -8.08 12.30
CA GLU A 171 -22.49 -7.47 12.55
C GLU A 171 -21.77 -8.13 13.74
N GLN A 172 -22.48 -8.39 14.84
CA GLN A 172 -21.93 -9.11 15.98
C GLN A 172 -21.56 -10.56 15.63
N ALA A 173 -22.38 -11.26 14.83
CA ALA A 173 -22.07 -12.60 14.34
C ALA A 173 -20.81 -12.59 13.45
N ALA A 174 -20.71 -11.67 12.48
CA ALA A 174 -19.53 -11.53 11.64
C ALA A 174 -18.26 -11.17 12.43
N ARG A 175 -18.37 -10.35 13.48
CA ARG A 175 -17.25 -10.06 14.41
C ARG A 175 -16.85 -11.29 15.23
N ARG A 176 -17.80 -12.13 15.66
CA ARG A 176 -17.54 -13.36 16.42
C ARG A 176 -16.94 -14.46 15.56
N GLU A 177 -17.37 -14.59 14.31
CA GLU A 177 -16.82 -15.56 13.34
C GLU A 177 -15.38 -15.22 12.94
N ARG A 178 -15.03 -13.93 12.90
CA ARG A 178 -13.65 -13.46 12.68
C ARG A 178 -12.82 -13.59 13.97
N GLY A 179 -12.53 -14.84 14.37
CA GLY A 179 -11.71 -15.15 15.56
C GLY A 179 -10.34 -14.43 15.57
N ASN A 180 -9.57 -14.51 16.67
CA ASN A 180 -8.35 -13.71 16.86
C ASN A 180 -7.17 -14.06 15.93
N ALA A 181 -7.33 -15.00 15.01
CA ALA A 181 -6.29 -15.39 14.07
C ALA A 181 -6.04 -14.31 13.00
N ILE A 182 -4.78 -14.17 12.58
CA ILE A 182 -4.34 -13.39 11.43
C ILE A 182 -3.77 -14.32 10.37
N ARG A 183 -4.05 -14.02 9.10
CA ARG A 183 -3.58 -14.76 7.93
C ARG A 183 -2.38 -14.01 7.32
N VAL A 184 -1.18 -14.54 7.49
CA VAL A 184 0.06 -13.90 7.04
C VAL A 184 0.56 -14.57 5.77
N LEU A 185 0.69 -13.85 4.67
CA LEU A 185 1.40 -14.34 3.49
C LEU A 185 2.90 -14.33 3.76
N VAL A 186 3.51 -15.52 3.84
CA VAL A 186 4.94 -15.68 4.14
C VAL A 186 5.77 -15.99 2.90
N LEU A 187 5.23 -16.76 1.96
CA LEU A 187 5.85 -17.07 0.68
C LEU A 187 4.83 -16.88 -0.43
N GLU A 188 5.28 -16.28 -1.53
CA GLU A 188 4.49 -16.09 -2.75
C GLU A 188 5.28 -16.64 -3.94
N ASN A 189 4.58 -17.24 -4.92
CA ASN A 189 5.16 -17.72 -6.17
C ASN A 189 6.28 -18.77 -6.00
N ALA A 190 6.22 -19.59 -4.95
CA ALA A 190 7.20 -20.64 -4.68
C ALA A 190 7.02 -21.82 -5.64
N GLY A 191 8.10 -22.31 -6.26
CA GLY A 191 8.05 -23.57 -7.03
C GLY A 191 7.96 -24.82 -6.14
N GLU A 192 8.45 -24.70 -4.91
CA GLU A 192 8.42 -25.76 -3.90
C GLU A 192 8.42 -25.14 -2.50
N ILE A 193 7.75 -25.80 -1.56
CA ILE A 193 7.76 -25.46 -0.13
C ILE A 193 8.18 -26.68 0.68
N ARG A 194 9.17 -26.51 1.57
CA ARG A 194 9.61 -27.55 2.51
C ARG A 194 8.97 -27.35 3.87
N VAL A 195 8.37 -28.40 4.41
CA VAL A 195 7.75 -28.38 5.74
C VAL A 195 8.29 -29.50 6.63
N ALA A 196 8.47 -29.20 7.92
CA ALA A 196 8.83 -30.17 8.94
C ALA A 196 8.31 -29.72 10.32
N SER A 197 8.18 -30.63 11.27
CA SER A 197 7.84 -30.29 12.66
C SER A 197 8.48 -31.29 13.62
N SER A 198 8.72 -30.89 14.87
CA SER A 198 9.08 -31.85 15.93
C SER A 198 7.94 -32.78 16.31
N SER A 199 6.70 -32.41 15.95
CA SER A 199 5.49 -33.18 16.18
C SER A 199 4.98 -33.76 14.85
N ARG A 200 4.02 -34.68 14.92
CA ARG A 200 3.31 -35.16 13.73
C ARG A 200 2.55 -33.99 13.09
N ILE A 201 2.67 -33.84 11.76
CA ILE A 201 1.88 -32.86 11.00
C ILE A 201 0.68 -33.60 10.40
N GLU A 202 -0.51 -33.06 10.62
CA GLU A 202 -1.72 -33.46 9.92
C GLU A 202 -1.90 -32.57 8.70
N VAL A 203 -2.08 -33.20 7.54
CA VAL A 203 -2.44 -32.54 6.29
C VAL A 203 -3.94 -32.72 6.09
N ARG A 204 -4.69 -31.63 5.93
CA ARG A 204 -6.15 -31.63 5.91
C ARG A 204 -6.68 -30.92 4.68
N ASN A 205 -7.85 -31.35 4.22
CA ASN A 205 -8.60 -30.65 3.17
C ASN A 205 -9.28 -29.40 3.78
N PRO A 206 -9.05 -28.19 3.24
CA PRO A 206 -9.71 -26.97 3.72
C PRO A 206 -11.25 -27.02 3.64
N SER A 207 -11.82 -27.77 2.68
CA SER A 207 -13.27 -27.84 2.42
C SER A 207 -14.06 -28.73 3.40
N GLY A 208 -13.43 -29.29 4.43
CA GLY A 208 -14.12 -30.07 5.48
C GLY A 208 -14.04 -31.60 5.37
N GLY A 209 -13.06 -32.15 4.64
CA GLY A 209 -12.96 -33.60 4.32
C GLY A 209 -12.06 -34.47 5.23
N GLY A 210 -11.68 -34.03 6.43
CA GLY A 210 -10.82 -34.81 7.33
C GLY A 210 -9.30 -34.73 7.04
N VAL A 211 -8.52 -35.63 7.64
CA VAL A 211 -7.05 -35.72 7.46
C VAL A 211 -6.75 -36.48 6.16
N LEU A 212 -6.07 -35.83 5.21
CA LEU A 212 -5.64 -36.39 3.93
C LEU A 212 -4.42 -37.30 4.08
N SER A 213 -3.46 -36.87 4.91
CA SER A 213 -2.24 -37.59 5.20
C SER A 213 -1.59 -37.05 6.47
N THR A 214 -0.56 -37.76 6.94
CA THR A 214 0.26 -37.33 8.07
C THR A 214 1.72 -37.35 7.70
N ILE A 215 2.48 -36.36 8.17
CA ILE A 215 3.94 -36.33 8.07
C ILE A 215 4.50 -36.68 9.44
N ALA A 216 5.45 -37.62 9.48
CA ALA A 216 6.03 -38.09 10.72
C ALA A 216 6.83 -36.98 11.43
N PRO A 217 6.97 -37.03 12.77
CA PRO A 217 7.86 -36.13 13.50
C PRO A 217 9.26 -36.08 12.88
N ARG A 218 9.81 -34.87 12.73
CA ARG A 218 11.13 -34.55 12.17
C ARG A 218 11.33 -34.93 10.70
N GLN A 219 10.31 -35.46 10.04
CA GLN A 219 10.35 -35.70 8.60
C GLN A 219 10.17 -34.37 7.86
N GLU A 220 11.13 -34.05 6.98
CA GLU A 220 10.97 -32.96 6.02
C GLU A 220 10.20 -33.46 4.80
N THR A 221 9.17 -32.72 4.41
CA THR A 221 8.30 -33.03 3.27
C THR A 221 8.27 -31.85 2.31
N ARG A 222 8.40 -32.15 1.01
CA ARG A 222 8.29 -31.17 -0.08
C ARG A 222 6.86 -31.10 -0.59
N LEU A 223 6.38 -29.87 -0.80
CA LEU A 223 5.11 -29.57 -1.44
C LEU A 223 5.36 -28.87 -2.77
N ARG A 224 4.70 -29.34 -3.84
CA ARG A 224 4.77 -28.76 -5.20
C ARG A 224 3.38 -28.73 -5.82
N PHE A 225 3.14 -27.81 -6.75
CA PHE A 225 1.91 -27.76 -7.53
C PHE A 225 2.24 -27.90 -9.01
N ASP A 226 1.70 -28.92 -9.66
CA ASP A 226 1.99 -29.21 -11.07
C ASP A 226 0.81 -29.92 -11.73
N GLY A 227 0.51 -29.59 -12.98
CA GLY A 227 -0.60 -30.18 -13.73
C GLY A 227 -1.98 -30.06 -13.05
N GLY A 228 -2.19 -29.04 -12.19
CA GLY A 228 -3.42 -28.90 -11.42
C GLY A 228 -3.51 -29.77 -10.16
N LEU A 229 -2.44 -30.50 -9.81
CA LEU A 229 -2.36 -31.39 -8.65
C LEU A 229 -1.39 -30.84 -7.61
N LEU A 230 -1.76 -30.98 -6.34
CA LEU A 230 -0.88 -30.71 -5.20
C LEU A 230 -0.12 -31.99 -4.85
N PHE A 231 1.20 -31.95 -4.92
CA PHE A 231 2.08 -33.05 -4.51
C PHE A 231 2.55 -32.83 -3.08
N ILE A 232 2.33 -33.80 -2.20
CA ILE A 232 2.82 -33.79 -0.81
C ILE A 232 3.73 -35.00 -0.61
N GLY A 233 5.02 -34.76 -0.43
CA GLY A 233 5.99 -35.86 -0.30
C GLY A 233 6.07 -36.75 -1.55
N GLY A 234 5.73 -36.21 -2.71
CA GLY A 234 5.66 -36.93 -3.98
C GLY A 234 4.32 -37.59 -4.28
N GLN A 235 3.39 -37.65 -3.31
CA GLN A 235 2.04 -38.19 -3.53
C GLN A 235 1.12 -37.10 -4.12
N PRO A 236 0.45 -37.35 -5.25
CA PRO A 236 -0.46 -36.38 -5.87
C PRO A 236 -1.83 -36.34 -5.19
N TYR A 237 -2.38 -35.15 -5.02
CA TYR A 237 -3.73 -34.90 -4.53
C TYR A 237 -4.46 -33.97 -5.52
N PRO A 238 -5.72 -34.26 -5.88
CA PRO A 238 -6.53 -33.43 -6.78
C PRO A 238 -7.10 -32.22 -6.04
N LEU A 239 -6.23 -31.43 -5.44
CA LEU A 239 -6.55 -30.27 -4.63
C LEU A 239 -5.66 -29.10 -5.05
N ALA A 240 -6.20 -27.89 -5.01
CA ALA A 240 -5.42 -26.66 -5.20
C ALA A 240 -4.80 -26.16 -3.89
N GLU A 241 -5.19 -26.72 -2.74
CA GLU A 241 -4.75 -26.25 -1.43
C GLU A 241 -4.83 -27.34 -0.34
N CYS A 242 -4.08 -27.14 0.75
CA CYS A 242 -4.15 -27.96 1.96
C CYS A 242 -3.92 -27.12 3.23
N LEU A 243 -4.39 -27.65 4.36
CA LEU A 243 -4.06 -27.16 5.70
C LEU A 243 -3.04 -28.08 6.38
N LEU A 244 -2.02 -27.50 7.00
CA LEU A 244 -1.00 -28.21 7.77
C LEU A 244 -1.04 -27.75 9.23
N SER A 245 -1.19 -28.68 10.16
CA SER A 245 -1.17 -28.40 11.60
C SER A 245 -0.35 -29.44 12.34
N ALA A 246 0.46 -29.01 13.30
CA ALA A 246 1.28 -29.88 14.16
C ALA A 246 0.59 -30.17 15.51
N GLY A 247 -0.75 -30.05 15.56
CA GLY A 247 -1.53 -30.14 16.78
C GLY A 247 -1.48 -28.86 17.63
N LYS A 248 -2.20 -28.87 18.76
CA LYS A 248 -2.28 -27.70 19.65
C LYS A 248 -0.90 -27.36 20.22
N GLY A 249 -0.43 -26.13 19.98
CA GLY A 249 0.91 -25.68 20.40
C GLY A 249 2.07 -26.23 19.56
N GLY A 250 1.78 -27.05 18.55
CA GLY A 250 2.80 -27.52 17.61
C GLY A 250 3.28 -26.41 16.70
N MET A 251 4.57 -26.44 16.36
CA MET A 251 5.20 -25.46 15.47
C MET A 251 5.65 -26.14 14.18
N LEU A 252 5.58 -25.43 13.06
CA LEU A 252 6.00 -25.92 11.75
C LEU A 252 7.20 -25.12 11.26
N ARG A 253 8.22 -25.81 10.77
CA ARG A 253 9.27 -25.23 9.95
C ARG A 253 8.76 -25.12 8.54
N VAL A 254 8.84 -23.93 7.95
CA VAL A 254 8.54 -23.66 6.54
C VAL A 254 9.79 -23.04 5.92
N ASN A 255 10.38 -23.72 4.94
CA ASN A 255 11.67 -23.36 4.34
C ASN A 255 12.76 -23.02 5.39
N GLY A 256 12.84 -23.84 6.44
CA GLY A 256 13.84 -23.73 7.51
C GLY A 256 13.46 -22.84 8.70
N THR A 257 12.55 -21.88 8.52
CA THR A 257 12.12 -20.97 9.60
C THR A 257 10.97 -21.58 10.39
N LEU A 258 11.04 -21.56 11.72
CA LEU A 258 10.04 -22.12 12.62
C LEU A 258 8.92 -21.12 12.90
N TYR A 259 7.66 -21.55 12.83
CA TYR A 259 6.49 -20.71 13.04
C TYR A 259 5.44 -21.41 13.91
N ARG A 260 4.65 -20.58 14.60
CA ARG A 260 3.45 -20.99 15.34
C ARG A 260 2.25 -21.14 14.41
N GLY A 261 1.19 -21.73 14.93
CA GLY A 261 -0.10 -21.77 14.25
C GLY A 261 -0.20 -22.82 13.14
N THR A 262 -1.24 -22.66 12.32
CA THR A 262 -1.58 -23.55 11.21
C THR A 262 -1.11 -22.92 9.91
N TRP A 263 -0.92 -23.72 8.88
CA TRP A 263 -0.51 -23.26 7.57
C TRP A 263 -1.53 -23.63 6.51
N ARG A 264 -1.89 -22.70 5.65
CA ARG A 264 -2.59 -22.95 4.40
C ARG A 264 -1.57 -22.83 3.27
N ILE A 265 -1.41 -23.91 2.50
CA ILE A 265 -0.58 -23.94 1.31
C ILE A 265 -1.51 -24.01 0.12
N ALA A 266 -1.45 -23.04 -0.79
CA ALA A 266 -2.37 -22.90 -1.90
C ALA A 266 -1.63 -22.66 -3.21
N ALA A 267 -2.19 -23.13 -4.33
CA ALA A 267 -1.71 -22.80 -5.66
C ALA A 267 -1.77 -21.28 -5.90
N SER A 268 -0.71 -20.73 -6.48
CA SER A 268 -0.57 -19.28 -6.75
C SER A 268 -0.23 -19.02 -8.22
N GLY A 269 -1.09 -19.47 -9.14
CA GLY A 269 -0.93 -19.28 -10.59
C GLY A 269 0.30 -19.98 -11.20
N GLN A 270 0.26 -20.31 -12.50
CA GLN A 270 1.43 -20.81 -13.26
C GLN A 270 2.24 -21.97 -12.58
N GLY A 271 1.56 -22.90 -11.91
CA GLY A 271 2.25 -24.02 -11.22
C GLY A 271 3.05 -23.62 -9.98
N ARG A 272 2.75 -22.46 -9.37
CA ARG A 272 3.41 -21.98 -8.15
C ARG A 272 2.54 -22.19 -6.91
N LEU A 273 3.14 -21.99 -5.75
CA LEU A 273 2.52 -22.08 -4.44
C LEU A 273 2.70 -20.78 -3.64
N ALA A 274 1.69 -20.47 -2.83
CA ALA A 274 1.74 -19.50 -1.75
C ALA A 274 1.60 -20.19 -0.39
N ALA A 275 2.27 -19.64 0.63
CA ALA A 275 2.25 -20.15 2.00
C ALA A 275 1.69 -19.10 2.95
N HIS A 276 0.56 -19.42 3.58
CA HIS A 276 -0.18 -18.53 4.46
C HIS A 276 -0.11 -19.09 5.88
N ASN A 277 0.42 -18.33 6.83
CA ASN A 277 0.43 -18.70 8.23
C ASN A 277 -0.83 -18.16 8.93
N LEU A 278 -1.64 -19.05 9.48
CA LEU A 278 -2.81 -18.75 10.29
C LEU A 278 -2.42 -18.87 11.77
N VAL A 279 -2.28 -17.74 12.45
CA VAL A 279 -1.71 -17.66 13.80
C VAL A 279 -2.51 -16.69 14.67
N ASP A 280 -2.55 -16.89 15.98
CA ASP A 280 -3.16 -15.92 16.90
C ASP A 280 -2.46 -14.56 16.77
N LEU A 281 -3.22 -13.46 16.81
CA LEU A 281 -2.68 -12.12 16.62
C LEU A 281 -1.57 -11.78 17.63
N GLU A 282 -1.67 -12.23 18.87
CA GLU A 282 -0.64 -11.94 19.89
C GLU A 282 0.62 -12.76 19.63
N GLU A 283 0.47 -14.02 19.23
CA GLU A 283 1.59 -14.88 18.85
C GLU A 283 2.30 -14.39 17.58
N TYR A 284 1.56 -13.82 16.62
CA TYR A 284 2.13 -13.13 15.46
C TYR A 284 3.05 -11.98 15.90
N LEU A 285 2.60 -11.17 16.87
CA LEU A 285 3.36 -10.01 17.36
C LEU A 285 4.65 -10.40 18.07
N TYR A 286 4.77 -11.61 18.64
CA TYR A 286 6.03 -12.10 19.17
C TYR A 286 7.13 -12.17 18.11
N GLY A 287 6.77 -12.46 16.85
CA GLY A 287 7.70 -12.50 15.73
C GLY A 287 7.88 -11.16 15.01
N VAL A 288 6.98 -10.19 15.21
CA VAL A 288 7.02 -8.85 14.56
C VAL A 288 7.76 -7.82 15.39
N VAL A 289 7.37 -7.62 16.65
CA VAL A 289 7.95 -6.58 17.52
C VAL A 289 9.49 -6.60 17.55
N PRO A 290 10.17 -7.76 17.72
CA PRO A 290 11.64 -7.79 17.74
C PRO A 290 12.30 -7.52 16.38
N LYS A 291 11.55 -7.61 15.27
CA LYS A 291 12.02 -7.23 13.93
C LYS A 291 11.86 -5.74 13.64
N GLU A 292 10.86 -5.11 14.26
CA GLU A 292 10.61 -3.68 14.11
C GLU A 292 11.38 -2.83 15.11
N MET A 293 11.54 -3.30 16.36
CA MET A 293 12.19 -2.54 17.42
C MET A 293 13.21 -3.40 18.17
N PRO A 294 14.46 -2.92 18.38
CA PRO A 294 15.48 -3.69 19.07
C PRO A 294 15.04 -4.13 20.48
N PRO A 295 15.14 -5.42 20.83
CA PRO A 295 14.69 -5.93 22.13
C PRO A 295 15.37 -5.30 23.35
N ALA A 296 16.55 -4.69 23.17
CA ALA A 296 17.28 -4.03 24.26
C ALA A 296 16.69 -2.67 24.65
N TRP A 297 15.81 -2.09 23.82
CA TRP A 297 15.20 -0.78 24.06
C TRP A 297 14.24 -0.78 25.26
N PRO A 298 13.90 0.39 25.82
CA PRO A 298 13.06 0.50 27.01
C PRO A 298 11.70 -0.20 26.85
N ASP A 299 11.17 -0.73 27.96
CA ASP A 299 9.94 -1.51 27.96
C ASP A 299 8.74 -0.70 27.46
N GLU A 300 8.65 0.58 27.79
CA GLU A 300 7.56 1.46 27.34
C GLU A 300 7.61 1.71 25.82
N ALA A 301 8.79 1.75 25.21
CA ALA A 301 8.93 1.82 23.75
C ALA A 301 8.50 0.50 23.09
N LEU A 302 8.89 -0.64 23.65
CA LEU A 302 8.48 -1.97 23.17
C LEU A 302 6.96 -2.16 23.28
N LYS A 303 6.34 -1.69 24.38
CA LYS A 303 4.88 -1.69 24.57
C LYS A 303 4.18 -0.79 23.53
N ALA A 304 4.72 0.41 23.26
CA ALA A 304 4.18 1.28 22.22
C ALA A 304 4.26 0.61 20.84
N GLN A 305 5.39 0.01 20.49
CA GLN A 305 5.54 -0.74 19.24
C GLN A 305 4.56 -1.92 19.16
N ALA A 306 4.36 -2.67 20.25
CA ALA A 306 3.40 -3.77 20.28
C ALA A 306 1.97 -3.30 19.98
N VAL A 307 1.53 -2.19 20.59
CA VAL A 307 0.20 -1.61 20.34
C VAL A 307 0.07 -1.10 18.91
N VAL A 308 1.08 -0.38 18.39
CA VAL A 308 1.10 0.08 16.98
C VAL A 308 1.02 -1.09 16.02
N SER A 309 1.86 -2.12 16.22
CA SER A 309 1.86 -3.28 15.35
C SER A 309 0.55 -4.07 15.41
N ARG A 310 -0.03 -4.23 16.60
CA ARG A 310 -1.34 -4.86 16.78
C ARG A 310 -2.45 -4.10 16.07
N THR A 311 -2.44 -2.78 16.22
CA THR A 311 -3.46 -1.91 15.62
C THR A 311 -3.41 -1.99 14.11
N PHE A 312 -2.21 -1.87 13.52
CA PHE A 312 -1.99 -2.02 12.09
C PHE A 312 -2.48 -3.39 11.58
N ALA A 313 -2.08 -4.48 12.23
CA ALA A 313 -2.49 -5.83 11.88
C ALA A 313 -4.02 -6.02 11.92
N ARG A 314 -4.70 -5.43 12.92
CA ARG A 314 -6.18 -5.43 13.00
C ARG A 314 -6.82 -4.62 11.87
N TYR A 315 -6.27 -3.45 11.56
CA TYR A 315 -6.72 -2.61 10.45
C TYR A 315 -6.60 -3.37 9.12
N GLN A 316 -5.44 -3.96 8.85
CA GLN A 316 -5.18 -4.73 7.63
C GLN A 316 -6.13 -5.92 7.51
N LYS A 317 -6.38 -6.66 8.60
CA LYS A 317 -7.35 -7.76 8.62
C LYS A 317 -8.77 -7.30 8.29
N GLU A 318 -9.20 -6.13 8.76
CA GLU A 318 -10.51 -5.57 8.38
C GLU A 318 -10.56 -5.16 6.91
N ALA A 319 -9.49 -4.54 6.39
CA ALA A 319 -9.40 -4.08 5.01
C ALA A 319 -9.27 -5.23 4.00
N ASN A 320 -8.56 -6.30 4.38
CA ASN A 320 -8.21 -7.43 3.52
C ASN A 320 -9.12 -8.65 3.76
N ALA A 321 -10.28 -8.47 4.39
CA ALA A 321 -11.21 -9.56 4.71
C ALA A 321 -11.61 -10.40 3.49
N ALA A 322 -11.69 -9.79 2.30
CA ALA A 322 -12.01 -10.47 1.04
C ALA A 322 -10.81 -11.13 0.34
N ARG A 323 -9.59 -10.91 0.83
CA ARG A 323 -8.35 -11.49 0.28
C ARG A 323 -8.05 -12.83 0.95
N ASP A 324 -7.15 -13.60 0.34
CA ASP A 324 -6.65 -14.87 0.90
C ASP A 324 -5.74 -14.70 2.14
N TYR A 325 -5.25 -13.49 2.36
CA TYR A 325 -4.40 -13.12 3.49
C TYR A 325 -4.73 -11.72 3.99
N ASP A 326 -4.40 -11.47 5.25
CA ASP A 326 -4.62 -10.20 5.93
C ASP A 326 -3.39 -9.30 5.81
N ILE A 327 -2.18 -9.87 5.86
CA ILE A 327 -0.91 -9.12 5.90
C ILE A 327 0.24 -9.91 5.24
N CYS A 328 1.26 -9.23 4.73
CA CYS A 328 2.49 -9.85 4.20
C CYS A 328 3.62 -9.83 5.22
N ALA A 329 4.52 -10.81 5.17
CA ALA A 329 5.68 -10.93 6.07
C ALA A 329 6.90 -10.06 5.69
N THR A 330 6.74 -9.10 4.77
CA THR A 330 7.81 -8.24 4.23
C THR A 330 7.63 -6.79 4.69
N THR A 331 8.57 -5.92 4.31
CA THR A 331 8.52 -4.48 4.59
C THR A 331 7.36 -3.75 3.92
N SER A 332 6.64 -4.37 2.98
CA SER A 332 5.37 -3.81 2.45
C SER A 332 4.26 -3.84 3.50
N SER A 333 4.46 -4.56 4.61
CA SER A 333 3.58 -4.54 5.76
C SER A 333 4.41 -4.52 7.04
N GLN A 334 4.69 -5.69 7.62
CA GLN A 334 5.51 -5.83 8.83
C GLN A 334 6.39 -7.07 8.71
N VAL A 335 7.64 -6.95 9.14
CA VAL A 335 8.58 -8.07 9.04
C VAL A 335 8.21 -9.12 10.09
N TYR A 336 7.77 -10.29 9.63
CA TYR A 336 7.39 -11.40 10.50
C TYR A 336 8.49 -12.46 10.56
N GLY A 337 9.25 -12.48 11.65
CA GLY A 337 10.43 -13.33 11.80
C GLY A 337 10.17 -14.75 12.32
N GLY A 338 8.92 -15.12 12.58
CA GLY A 338 8.56 -16.39 13.21
C GLY A 338 9.16 -16.56 14.62
N VAL A 339 9.19 -17.81 15.09
CA VAL A 339 9.69 -18.18 16.42
C VAL A 339 11.16 -17.79 16.65
N PRO A 340 12.09 -17.92 15.68
CA PRO A 340 13.48 -17.54 15.89
C PRO A 340 13.72 -16.06 16.20
N ALA A 341 12.75 -15.19 15.92
CA ALA A 341 12.84 -13.77 16.24
C ALA A 341 12.38 -13.42 17.66
N GLU A 342 11.59 -14.30 18.30
CA GLU A 342 11.00 -14.04 19.60
C GLU A 342 12.05 -13.79 20.68
N THR A 343 11.77 -12.87 21.60
CA THR A 343 12.57 -12.67 22.81
C THR A 343 11.66 -12.56 24.03
N ASP A 344 12.13 -12.93 25.20
CA ASP A 344 11.32 -12.83 26.42
C ASP A 344 10.87 -11.39 26.72
N ARG A 345 11.72 -10.41 26.42
CA ARG A 345 11.41 -9.00 26.68
C ARG A 345 10.34 -8.45 25.74
N THR A 346 10.42 -8.76 24.44
CA THR A 346 9.38 -8.36 23.49
C THR A 346 8.07 -9.12 23.72
N ARG A 347 8.13 -10.41 24.08
CA ARG A 347 6.92 -11.17 24.48
C ARG A 347 6.22 -10.54 25.67
N ARG A 348 6.95 -10.20 26.74
CA ARG A 348 6.37 -9.50 27.90
C ARG A 348 5.72 -8.17 27.52
N ALA A 349 6.30 -7.40 26.60
CA ALA A 349 5.70 -6.15 26.14
C ALA A 349 4.40 -6.37 25.34
N VAL A 350 4.37 -7.41 24.49
CA VAL A 350 3.16 -7.84 23.77
C VAL A 350 2.08 -8.27 24.77
N ASP A 351 2.41 -9.14 25.72
CA ASP A 351 1.49 -9.64 26.74
C ASP A 351 0.97 -8.55 27.68
N ALA A 352 1.83 -7.64 28.13
CA ALA A 352 1.45 -6.50 28.97
C ALA A 352 0.49 -5.53 28.27
N THR A 353 0.43 -5.57 26.93
CA THR A 353 -0.46 -4.76 26.11
C THR A 353 -1.51 -5.60 25.38
N ARG A 354 -1.74 -6.85 25.80
CA ARG A 354 -2.64 -7.79 25.14
C ARG A 354 -4.00 -7.15 24.87
N GLY A 355 -4.46 -7.24 23.63
CA GLY A 355 -5.73 -6.68 23.20
C GLY A 355 -5.81 -5.15 23.11
N ARG A 356 -4.80 -4.39 23.59
CA ARG A 356 -4.79 -2.93 23.51
C ARG A 356 -4.49 -2.45 22.09
N PHE A 357 -5.28 -1.52 21.58
CA PHE A 357 -5.14 -0.97 20.23
C PHE A 357 -5.57 0.50 20.17
N LEU A 358 -5.02 1.23 19.20
CA LEU A 358 -5.44 2.61 18.93
C LEU A 358 -6.67 2.62 18.02
N ALA A 359 -7.67 3.43 18.38
CA ALA A 359 -8.92 3.51 17.64
C ALA A 359 -9.27 4.92 17.21
N HIS A 360 -9.94 5.01 16.06
CA HIS A 360 -10.60 6.21 15.57
C HIS A 360 -12.06 5.87 15.31
N GLY A 361 -12.99 6.52 16.02
CA GLY A 361 -14.42 6.19 15.92
C GLY A 361 -14.74 4.75 16.32
N GLY A 362 -14.06 4.20 17.33
CA GLY A 362 -14.28 2.84 17.85
C GLY A 362 -13.73 1.70 16.97
N ARG A 363 -13.05 2.02 15.85
CA ARG A 363 -12.42 1.05 14.95
C ARG A 363 -10.90 1.16 15.00
N PRO A 364 -10.13 0.08 14.74
CA PRO A 364 -8.68 0.15 14.65
C PRO A 364 -8.24 1.29 13.71
N ALA A 365 -7.25 2.06 14.12
CA ALA A 365 -6.69 3.15 13.33
C ALA A 365 -5.53 2.68 12.44
N LEU A 366 -5.21 3.43 11.39
CA LEU A 366 -4.06 3.16 10.53
C LEU A 366 -2.77 3.69 11.17
N THR A 367 -2.00 2.83 11.83
CA THR A 367 -0.85 3.23 12.66
C THR A 367 0.49 2.99 11.95
N TYR A 368 0.81 3.80 10.94
CA TYR A 368 2.14 3.81 10.33
C TYR A 368 3.23 4.23 11.33
N PHE A 369 4.44 3.71 11.16
CA PHE A 369 5.61 4.03 11.98
C PHE A 369 6.89 3.93 11.15
N HIS A 370 7.96 4.58 11.61
CA HIS A 370 9.23 4.63 10.90
C HIS A 370 10.41 4.72 11.87
N ALA A 371 11.63 4.45 11.39
CA ALA A 371 12.81 4.39 12.24
C ALA A 371 13.12 5.72 12.95
N ASN A 372 13.32 6.80 12.21
CA ASN A 372 13.71 8.10 12.77
C ASN A 372 13.08 9.26 11.98
N SER A 373 12.46 10.22 12.65
CA SER A 373 11.77 11.34 11.96
C SER A 373 12.72 12.47 11.53
N GLY A 374 13.94 12.50 12.06
CA GLY A 374 14.88 13.61 11.87
C GLY A 374 14.49 14.89 12.60
N GLY A 375 13.63 14.81 13.62
CA GLY A 375 13.21 15.94 14.46
C GLY A 375 11.75 16.36 14.29
N VAL A 376 11.06 15.86 13.28
CA VAL A 376 9.68 16.21 12.95
C VAL A 376 9.04 15.11 12.11
N THR A 377 7.84 14.68 12.47
CA THR A 377 7.08 13.71 11.66
C THR A 377 6.45 14.40 10.45
N GLU A 378 5.90 13.63 9.52
CA GLU A 378 5.25 14.13 8.32
C GLU A 378 3.75 13.86 8.33
N ASP A 379 3.00 14.77 7.71
CA ASP A 379 1.60 14.61 7.41
C ASP A 379 1.39 13.65 6.23
N ALA A 380 0.47 12.69 6.36
CA ALA A 380 0.17 11.72 5.30
C ALA A 380 -0.13 12.37 3.93
N ARG A 381 -0.65 13.61 3.92
CA ARG A 381 -0.94 14.37 2.69
C ARG A 381 0.30 14.67 1.86
N HIS A 382 1.47 14.79 2.49
CA HIS A 382 2.72 15.11 1.80
C HIS A 382 3.50 13.87 1.37
N VAL A 383 3.10 12.67 1.83
CA VAL A 383 3.71 11.39 1.44
C VAL A 383 2.85 10.65 0.42
N TRP A 384 1.56 10.47 0.73
CA TRP A 384 0.64 9.65 -0.07
C TRP A 384 -0.53 10.44 -0.65
N ARG A 385 -0.50 11.78 -0.56
CA ARG A 385 -1.52 12.67 -1.15
C ARG A 385 -2.94 12.39 -0.64
N VAL A 386 -3.05 11.93 0.60
CA VAL A 386 -4.31 11.65 1.30
C VAL A 386 -4.29 12.22 2.72
N ALA A 387 -5.40 12.82 3.13
CA ALA A 387 -5.57 13.35 4.48
C ALA A 387 -6.05 12.24 5.42
N ILE A 388 -5.28 11.97 6.48
CA ILE A 388 -5.66 11.06 7.56
C ILE A 388 -5.58 11.86 8.87
N PRO A 389 -6.71 12.13 9.55
CA PRO A 389 -6.80 13.15 10.61
C PRO A 389 -5.80 13.02 11.77
N TYR A 390 -5.33 11.80 12.03
CA TYR A 390 -4.43 11.46 13.13
C TYR A 390 -3.00 11.12 12.67
N LEU A 391 -2.68 11.23 11.37
CA LEU A 391 -1.34 11.06 10.81
C LEU A 391 -0.80 12.41 10.37
N LEU A 392 -0.50 13.25 11.36
CA LEU A 392 -0.10 14.64 11.19
C LEU A 392 1.42 14.83 11.41
N SER A 393 1.94 15.95 10.92
CA SER A 393 3.26 16.43 11.29
C SER A 393 3.25 16.97 12.72
N ILE A 394 4.14 16.44 13.57
CA ILE A 394 4.36 16.89 14.94
C ILE A 394 5.85 17.04 15.23
N PRO A 395 6.24 17.93 16.17
CA PRO A 395 7.61 18.01 16.67
C PRO A 395 8.07 16.68 17.30
N ASP A 396 9.31 16.31 17.03
CA ASP A 396 9.95 15.09 17.51
C ASP A 396 11.46 15.32 17.72
N GLU A 397 11.80 16.45 18.34
CA GLU A 397 13.18 16.91 18.56
C GLU A 397 14.13 15.84 19.11
N PRO A 398 13.72 14.95 20.05
CA PRO A 398 14.62 13.91 20.56
C PRO A 398 15.15 12.98 19.46
N SER A 399 14.34 12.70 18.42
CA SER A 399 14.75 11.83 17.32
C SER A 399 15.92 12.41 16.52
N ALA A 400 16.01 13.75 16.39
CA ALA A 400 17.09 14.42 15.70
C ALA A 400 18.44 14.23 16.40
N ARG A 401 18.44 13.93 17.69
CA ARG A 401 19.64 13.70 18.50
C ARG A 401 20.04 12.23 18.61
N ALA A 402 19.25 11.32 18.04
CA ALA A 402 19.54 9.90 18.08
C ALA A 402 20.81 9.55 17.27
N PRO A 403 21.56 8.51 17.66
CA PRO A 403 22.70 8.03 16.88
C PRO A 403 22.32 7.71 15.42
N GLY A 404 23.09 8.23 14.47
CA GLY A 404 22.84 8.03 13.04
C GLY A 404 21.60 8.75 12.50
N SER A 405 21.07 9.75 13.23
CA SER A 405 19.96 10.59 12.79
C SER A 405 20.31 11.46 11.58
N SER A 406 21.58 11.78 11.36
CA SER A 406 22.08 12.50 10.18
C SER A 406 22.87 11.57 9.26
N TRP A 407 22.82 11.83 7.97
CA TRP A 407 23.51 11.07 6.94
C TRP A 407 23.93 11.95 5.77
N THR A 408 24.99 11.52 5.08
CA THR A 408 25.44 12.11 3.81
C THR A 408 25.52 11.01 2.77
N ALA A 409 25.10 11.32 1.54
CA ALA A 409 25.22 10.39 0.42
C ALA A 409 25.75 11.13 -0.82
N PHE A 410 26.44 10.40 -1.68
CA PHE A 410 26.82 10.88 -3.00
C PHE A 410 26.37 9.87 -4.04
N LEU A 411 25.66 10.35 -5.06
CA LEU A 411 25.25 9.54 -6.22
C LEU A 411 25.72 10.23 -7.48
N THR A 412 26.39 9.49 -8.36
CA THR A 412 26.69 9.98 -9.71
C THR A 412 25.43 10.04 -10.56
N TYR A 413 25.42 10.90 -11.57
CA TYR A 413 24.34 10.95 -12.54
C TYR A 413 24.12 9.59 -13.22
N ALA A 414 25.18 8.83 -13.50
CA ALA A 414 25.09 7.48 -14.04
C ALA A 414 24.39 6.51 -13.08
N GLN A 415 24.72 6.55 -11.78
CA GLN A 415 24.07 5.71 -10.77
C GLN A 415 22.57 6.01 -10.66
N ILE A 416 22.18 7.29 -10.66
CA ILE A 416 20.77 7.70 -10.63
C ILE A 416 20.05 7.21 -11.89
N ARG A 417 20.61 7.48 -13.08
CA ARG A 417 20.06 7.06 -14.37
C ARG A 417 19.83 5.54 -14.40
N ASP A 418 20.85 4.77 -14.05
CA ASP A 418 20.80 3.30 -14.14
C ASP A 418 19.81 2.72 -13.13
N ALA A 419 19.72 3.26 -11.92
CA ALA A 419 18.75 2.83 -10.92
C ALA A 419 17.31 3.12 -11.36
N LEU A 420 17.05 4.31 -11.89
CA LEU A 420 15.73 4.67 -12.40
C LEU A 420 15.34 3.81 -13.61
N ASN A 421 16.26 3.59 -14.55
CA ASN A 421 15.99 2.73 -15.71
C ASN A 421 15.72 1.27 -15.31
N ARG A 422 16.41 0.72 -14.31
CA ARG A 422 16.11 -0.61 -13.75
C ARG A 422 14.71 -0.69 -13.13
N ASN A 423 14.21 0.43 -12.60
CA ASN A 423 12.86 0.55 -12.06
C ASN A 423 11.81 0.98 -13.12
N GLY A 424 12.17 0.94 -14.41
CA GLY A 424 11.24 1.13 -15.52
C GLY A 424 10.99 2.58 -15.93
N PHE A 425 11.71 3.54 -15.35
CA PHE A 425 11.72 4.92 -15.86
C PHE A 425 12.52 5.01 -17.17
N LYS A 426 12.29 6.04 -17.98
CA LYS A 426 13.02 6.30 -19.23
C LYS A 426 13.87 7.56 -19.06
N VAL A 427 15.02 7.40 -18.41
CA VAL A 427 15.94 8.50 -18.11
C VAL A 427 17.16 8.40 -19.01
N GLY A 428 17.41 9.46 -19.77
CA GLY A 428 18.60 9.63 -20.61
C GLY A 428 19.81 10.13 -19.81
N GLU A 429 20.78 10.74 -20.50
CA GLU A 429 21.92 11.38 -19.83
C GLU A 429 21.45 12.54 -18.97
N ILE A 430 21.67 12.46 -17.66
CA ILE A 430 21.20 13.47 -16.70
C ILE A 430 22.08 14.71 -16.79
N ARG A 431 21.43 15.87 -16.94
CA ARG A 431 22.03 17.20 -16.99
C ARG A 431 21.87 17.95 -15.67
N GLY A 432 20.83 17.63 -14.91
CA GLY A 432 20.56 18.25 -13.61
C GLY A 432 19.47 17.52 -12.83
N VAL A 433 19.50 17.72 -11.52
CA VAL A 433 18.48 17.26 -10.59
C VAL A 433 18.18 18.39 -9.62
N GLU A 434 16.90 18.70 -9.47
CA GLU A 434 16.41 19.80 -8.67
C GLU A 434 15.33 19.32 -7.69
N LEU A 435 15.39 19.83 -6.45
CA LEU A 435 14.36 19.60 -5.44
C LEU A 435 13.24 20.62 -5.66
N SER A 436 12.25 20.26 -6.46
CA SER A 436 11.26 21.20 -6.99
C SER A 436 10.10 21.52 -6.02
N SER A 437 9.96 20.78 -4.92
CA SER A 437 8.96 21.08 -3.89
C SER A 437 9.33 20.43 -2.54
N VAL A 438 9.06 21.14 -1.44
CA VAL A 438 9.23 20.68 -0.06
C VAL A 438 7.94 20.85 0.75
N SER A 439 7.70 19.95 1.70
CA SER A 439 6.59 20.05 2.66
C SER A 439 6.92 21.03 3.79
N PRO A 440 5.93 21.42 4.62
CA PRO A 440 6.18 22.21 5.82
C PRO A 440 7.16 21.55 6.82
N SER A 441 7.28 20.22 6.81
CA SER A 441 8.24 19.50 7.65
C SER A 441 9.68 19.55 7.11
N GLY A 442 9.87 20.15 5.93
CA GLY A 442 11.16 20.24 5.23
C GLY A 442 11.50 19.03 4.36
N ARG A 443 10.59 18.06 4.23
CA ARG A 443 10.80 16.88 3.37
C ARG A 443 10.59 17.23 1.91
N VAL A 444 11.46 16.71 1.05
CA VAL A 444 11.31 16.78 -0.40
C VAL A 444 10.07 16.00 -0.82
N THR A 445 9.17 16.68 -1.50
CA THR A 445 7.91 16.12 -2.03
C THR A 445 8.01 15.86 -3.53
N LYS A 446 8.81 16.63 -4.27
CA LYS A 446 9.08 16.41 -5.70
C LYS A 446 10.55 16.60 -6.05
N VAL A 447 11.04 15.74 -6.94
CA VAL A 447 12.37 15.80 -7.55
C VAL A 447 12.19 15.89 -9.06
N ARG A 448 12.78 16.93 -9.66
CA ARG A 448 12.83 17.12 -11.11
C ARG A 448 14.20 16.64 -11.61
N ILE A 449 14.20 15.80 -12.64
CA ILE A 449 15.41 15.27 -13.29
C ILE A 449 15.37 15.71 -14.74
N ASP A 450 16.32 16.56 -15.13
CA ASP A 450 16.50 16.99 -16.51
C ASP A 450 17.54 16.10 -17.20
N HIS A 451 17.16 15.50 -18.31
CA HIS A 451 18.00 14.54 -19.04
C HIS A 451 17.88 14.70 -20.57
N SER A 452 18.74 14.02 -21.32
CA SER A 452 18.79 14.15 -22.79
C SER A 452 17.48 13.80 -23.51
N SER A 453 16.66 12.92 -22.91
CA SER A 453 15.35 12.51 -23.43
C SER A 453 14.17 13.34 -22.92
N GLY A 454 14.39 14.40 -22.14
CA GLY A 454 13.34 15.26 -21.59
C GLY A 454 13.46 15.48 -20.08
N THR A 455 12.32 15.63 -19.41
CA THR A 455 12.26 15.82 -17.96
C THR A 455 11.44 14.70 -17.34
N THR A 456 11.97 14.09 -16.27
CA THR A 456 11.22 13.19 -15.39
C THR A 456 10.96 13.89 -14.06
N ILE A 457 9.71 13.88 -13.59
CA ILE A 457 9.34 14.39 -12.26
C ILE A 457 8.88 13.20 -11.43
N LEU A 458 9.50 13.04 -10.26
CA LEU A 458 9.19 11.98 -9.30
C LEU A 458 8.75 12.61 -7.98
N SER A 459 7.90 11.91 -7.22
CA SER A 459 7.77 12.23 -5.80
C SER A 459 9.10 12.00 -5.08
N GLY A 460 9.32 12.67 -3.95
CA GLY A 460 10.52 12.45 -3.14
C GLY A 460 10.66 11.00 -2.69
N ASN A 461 9.54 10.32 -2.40
CA ASN A 461 9.54 8.92 -2.03
C ASN A 461 9.87 7.99 -3.21
N GLN A 462 9.28 8.18 -4.39
CA GLN A 462 9.64 7.44 -5.60
C GLN A 462 11.12 7.63 -5.95
N PHE A 463 11.65 8.86 -5.87
CA PHE A 463 13.08 9.11 -6.09
C PHE A 463 13.92 8.29 -5.10
N ARG A 464 13.60 8.32 -3.81
CA ARG A 464 14.28 7.56 -2.77
C ARG A 464 14.22 6.04 -3.01
N THR A 465 13.05 5.49 -3.27
CA THR A 465 12.86 4.03 -3.41
C THR A 465 13.38 3.48 -4.73
N SER A 466 13.37 4.28 -5.80
CA SER A 466 13.83 3.88 -7.13
C SER A 466 15.30 4.20 -7.42
N THR A 467 16.02 4.87 -6.51
CA THR A 467 17.47 5.08 -6.60
C THR A 467 18.23 4.13 -5.68
N ASP A 468 18.45 4.56 -4.44
CA ASP A 468 19.11 3.76 -3.41
C ASP A 468 18.56 4.15 -2.02
N PRO A 469 17.56 3.41 -1.50
CA PRO A 469 16.97 3.72 -0.19
C PRO A 469 17.89 3.41 1.00
N ALA A 470 19.03 2.73 0.78
CA ALA A 470 20.04 2.50 1.82
C ALA A 470 20.95 3.73 1.98
N LEU A 471 21.26 4.42 0.89
CA LEU A 471 21.99 5.69 0.89
C LEU A 471 21.07 6.89 1.18
N ILE A 472 19.92 6.97 0.50
CA ILE A 472 18.90 8.01 0.69
C ILE A 472 17.88 7.52 1.72
N LYS A 473 18.21 7.71 3.01
CA LYS A 473 17.47 7.05 4.09
C LYS A 473 16.07 7.63 4.35
N SER A 474 15.85 8.89 3.98
CA SER A 474 14.58 9.62 4.14
C SER A 474 14.40 10.62 3.00
N THR A 475 13.27 11.33 2.97
CA THR A 475 13.05 12.50 2.10
C THR A 475 13.39 13.83 2.77
N LEU A 476 13.88 13.81 4.02
CA LEU A 476 14.30 15.02 4.74
C LEU A 476 15.79 15.28 4.45
N PHE A 477 16.07 15.89 3.29
CA PHE A 477 17.43 16.19 2.85
C PHE A 477 17.51 17.47 2.02
N THR A 478 18.72 18.02 1.96
CA THR A 478 19.14 19.00 0.95
C THR A 478 20.05 18.31 -0.06
N ALA A 479 20.18 18.89 -1.25
CA ALA A 479 21.00 18.34 -2.32
C ALA A 479 21.77 19.46 -3.03
N GLY A 480 23.00 19.15 -3.45
CA GLY A 480 23.83 20.04 -4.25
C GLY A 480 24.67 19.28 -5.26
N SER A 481 24.74 19.80 -6.48
CA SER A 481 25.57 19.23 -7.54
C SER A 481 27.05 19.33 -7.19
N ILE A 482 27.78 18.22 -7.30
CA ILE A 482 29.24 18.17 -7.10
C ILE A 482 29.88 17.20 -8.11
N GLY A 483 30.74 17.75 -8.97
CA GLY A 483 31.39 16.99 -10.04
C GLY A 483 30.39 16.23 -10.92
N PRO A 484 30.53 14.91 -11.11
CA PRO A 484 29.65 14.10 -11.97
C PRO A 484 28.36 13.63 -11.28
N GLY A 485 27.96 14.25 -10.17
CA GLY A 485 26.84 13.77 -9.36
C GLY A 485 26.30 14.79 -8.37
N ILE A 486 25.63 14.27 -7.36
CA ILE A 486 24.91 15.06 -6.34
C ILE A 486 25.30 14.56 -4.97
N ARG A 487 25.61 15.50 -4.08
CA ARG A 487 25.74 15.25 -2.66
C ARG A 487 24.42 15.56 -1.96
N PHE A 488 23.99 14.64 -1.13
CA PHE A 488 22.81 14.75 -0.29
C PHE A 488 23.24 14.85 1.17
N GLU A 489 22.59 15.74 1.91
CA GLU A 489 22.73 15.87 3.35
C GLU A 489 21.36 15.76 3.98
N GLY A 490 21.14 14.70 4.75
CA GLY A 490 19.81 14.34 5.21
C GLY A 490 19.74 13.97 6.67
N ARG A 491 18.51 13.91 7.16
CA ARG A 491 18.17 13.51 8.53
C ARG A 491 17.04 12.49 8.54
N GLY A 492 16.96 11.70 9.60
CA GLY A 492 15.95 10.67 9.78
C GLY A 492 16.13 9.46 8.85
N SER A 493 15.25 8.49 9.00
CA SER A 493 15.19 7.25 8.25
C SER A 493 13.76 6.73 8.18
N GLY A 494 13.28 6.44 6.96
CA GLY A 494 11.91 6.04 6.68
C GLY A 494 11.02 7.18 6.18
N HIS A 495 9.72 6.90 6.04
CA HIS A 495 8.75 7.81 5.41
C HIS A 495 8.35 8.99 6.30
N GLY A 496 8.58 8.93 7.62
CA GLY A 496 8.38 10.05 8.54
C GLY A 496 6.98 10.19 9.13
N VAL A 497 6.01 9.36 8.73
CA VAL A 497 4.60 9.47 9.18
C VAL A 497 4.36 8.61 10.43
N GLY A 498 3.51 9.10 11.34
CA GLY A 498 3.12 8.39 12.56
C GLY A 498 4.28 8.26 13.56
N LEU A 499 4.38 7.12 14.25
CA LEU A 499 5.34 6.93 15.35
C LEU A 499 6.78 6.87 14.84
N SER A 500 7.65 7.70 15.43
CA SER A 500 9.10 7.56 15.28
C SER A 500 9.65 6.60 16.32
N GLN A 501 10.30 5.52 15.90
CA GLN A 501 10.83 4.51 16.82
C GLN A 501 11.91 5.09 17.74
N TRP A 502 12.85 5.84 17.16
CA TRP A 502 13.88 6.53 17.96
C TRP A 502 13.27 7.59 18.89
N GLY A 503 12.28 8.35 18.44
CA GLY A 503 11.63 9.32 19.32
C GLY A 503 10.85 8.64 20.47
N ALA A 504 10.14 7.54 20.19
CA ALA A 504 9.49 6.71 21.21
C ALA A 504 10.48 6.15 22.23
N ARG A 505 11.66 5.70 21.79
CA ARG A 505 12.74 5.29 22.69
C ARG A 505 13.17 6.43 23.62
N MET A 506 13.43 7.61 23.07
CA MET A 506 13.90 8.77 23.85
C MET A 506 12.84 9.24 24.85
N MET A 507 11.56 9.23 24.48
CA MET A 507 10.46 9.50 25.40
C MET A 507 10.41 8.47 26.54
N ALA A 508 10.58 7.18 26.22
CA ALA A 508 10.61 6.13 27.22
C ALA A 508 11.83 6.24 28.16
N GLU A 509 13.01 6.59 27.64
CA GLU A 509 14.21 6.90 28.45
C GLU A 509 14.01 8.14 29.34
N GLY A 510 13.18 9.09 28.89
CA GLY A 510 12.72 10.24 29.67
C GLY A 510 11.61 9.94 30.69
N GLY A 511 11.13 8.70 30.76
CA GLY A 511 10.12 8.26 31.73
C GLY A 511 8.67 8.29 31.25
N SER A 512 8.40 8.67 29.98
CA SER A 512 7.04 8.66 29.45
C SER A 512 6.51 7.21 29.33
N PRO A 513 5.31 6.92 29.86
CA PRO A 513 4.67 5.61 29.67
C PRO A 513 4.21 5.43 28.22
N TYR A 514 4.04 4.17 27.78
CA TYR A 514 3.69 3.84 26.39
C TYR A 514 2.42 4.54 25.91
N ARG A 515 1.44 4.74 26.80
CA ARG A 515 0.20 5.48 26.47
C ARG A 515 0.48 6.92 26.06
N GLU A 516 1.38 7.61 26.76
CA GLU A 516 1.76 8.99 26.42
C GLU A 516 2.52 9.04 25.09
N ILE A 517 3.45 8.10 24.89
CA ILE A 517 4.18 7.95 23.61
C ILE A 517 3.20 7.80 22.45
N LEU A 518 2.22 6.90 22.58
CA LEU A 518 1.23 6.67 21.52
C LEU A 518 0.37 7.90 21.24
N LEU A 519 -0.14 8.56 22.29
CA LEU A 519 -1.01 9.73 22.14
C LEU A 519 -0.27 10.99 21.70
N HIS A 520 1.06 11.05 21.88
CA HIS A 520 1.91 12.06 21.27
C HIS A 520 1.92 11.92 19.75
N TYR A 521 2.21 10.72 19.22
CA TYR A 521 2.33 10.47 17.78
C TYR A 521 1.00 10.35 17.03
N TYR A 522 -0.06 9.87 17.69
CA TYR A 522 -1.36 9.64 17.08
C TYR A 522 -2.45 10.46 17.78
N LYS A 523 -2.32 11.79 17.68
CA LYS A 523 -3.26 12.74 18.30
C LYS A 523 -4.68 12.49 17.79
N GLY A 524 -5.65 12.54 18.70
CA GLY A 524 -7.06 12.32 18.39
C GLY A 524 -7.47 10.85 18.29
N LEU A 525 -6.57 9.90 18.59
CA LEU A 525 -6.92 8.49 18.77
C LEU A 525 -7.20 8.15 20.23
N ASP A 526 -8.05 7.14 20.42
CA ASP A 526 -8.31 6.54 21.71
C ASP A 526 -7.51 5.24 21.87
N LEU A 527 -6.88 5.06 23.03
CA LEU A 527 -6.30 3.77 23.41
C LEU A 527 -7.39 2.90 24.04
N ASN A 528 -7.85 1.89 23.30
CA ASN A 528 -8.85 0.91 23.77
C ASN A 528 -8.19 -0.34 24.35
#